data_AF-A0A0Q9L031-F1
#
_entry.id   AF-A0A0Q9L031-F1
#
_cell.length_a   1.000
_cell.length_b   1.000
_cell.length_c   1.000
_cell.angle_alpha   90.00
_cell.angle_beta   90.00
_cell.angle_gamma   90.00
#
_symmetry.space_group_name_H-M   'P 1'
#
loop_
_entity.id
_entity.type
_entity.pdbx_description
1 polymer ?
#
loop_
_entity_poly.entity_id
_entity_poly.type
_entity_poly.pdbx_seq_one_letter_code
_entity_poly.pdbx_strand_id
1 'polypeptide(L)'
;MIYVSEGLLYVCFAILAGSLLLRLVPEDKRPSVQVPGGLLLACVIAIPVLSYVPIHKLAIVFSKDFDMTYSSILKSILLDINTGKAWLWTTIGAVGLAFLLGLKAFRGDKHMPKVALFVTFLLIVWLGYAGHASSLYGFRGLVTHASHFLAVSVWIGILFVVSWFSKDNAKWEAFLRWFSPVAIACVLVTLLAGFVLMSFTTPEYVNAWMLPYGQMLLIKHLLILPLLLFAYSNGFLYKKMAKSNPAFNPRRWLQAESIIALLVLAATGALGQQTPPHTVKETLQTVSPSPLFTSVYKGSFSTDIALQFSLHMESILMLAAAVLMAGGVIWMYRSNKLIPAFLMGILTVVFGYFGLMFSIA
;
A
#
# COMPACT_ATOMS: atom_id res chain seq x y z
N MET A 1 -12.42 -1.09 -12.45
CA MET A 1 -12.23 -2.53 -12.19
C MET A 1 -10.78 -2.86 -11.83
N ILE A 2 -9.80 -2.60 -12.70
CA ILE A 2 -8.40 -3.00 -12.48
C ILE A 2 -7.70 -2.36 -11.26
N TYR A 3 -7.93 -1.07 -10.99
CA TYR A 3 -7.37 -0.43 -9.79
C TYR A 3 -7.95 -0.99 -8.48
N VAL A 4 -9.24 -1.34 -8.51
CA VAL A 4 -9.93 -1.93 -7.36
C VAL A 4 -9.42 -3.34 -7.11
N SER A 5 -9.17 -4.13 -8.15
CA SER A 5 -8.65 -5.49 -7.98
C SER A 5 -7.25 -5.50 -7.36
N GLU A 6 -6.35 -4.62 -7.78
CA GLU A 6 -5.02 -4.49 -7.17
C GLU A 6 -5.08 -3.98 -5.73
N GLY A 7 -5.89 -2.95 -5.46
CA GLY A 7 -6.08 -2.47 -4.09
C GLY A 7 -6.57 -3.58 -3.16
N LEU A 8 -7.57 -4.36 -3.59
CA LEU A 8 -8.08 -5.50 -2.83
C LEU A 8 -7.06 -6.63 -2.70
N LEU A 9 -6.23 -6.86 -3.73
CA LEU A 9 -5.17 -7.86 -3.69
C LEU A 9 -4.19 -7.55 -2.54
N TYR A 10 -3.79 -6.29 -2.41
CA TYR A 10 -2.87 -5.84 -1.37
C TYR A 10 -3.50 -5.97 0.03
N VAL A 11 -4.80 -5.72 0.15
CA VAL A 11 -5.55 -5.95 1.39
C VAL A 11 -5.59 -7.44 1.76
N CYS A 12 -5.78 -8.34 0.79
CA CYS A 12 -5.75 -9.79 1.04
C CYS A 12 -4.40 -10.23 1.62
N PHE A 13 -3.29 -9.76 1.04
CA PHE A 13 -1.94 -10.04 1.55
C PHE A 13 -1.71 -9.45 2.95
N ALA A 14 -2.15 -8.21 3.20
CA ALA A 14 -2.03 -7.59 4.52
C ALA A 14 -2.80 -8.38 5.59
N ILE A 15 -4.05 -8.78 5.31
CA ILE A 15 -4.86 -9.58 6.25
C ILE A 15 -4.19 -10.92 6.53
N LEU A 16 -3.71 -11.63 5.50
CA LEU A 16 -3.05 -12.93 5.66
C LEU A 16 -1.76 -12.81 6.47
N ALA A 17 -0.86 -11.91 6.07
CA ALA A 17 0.41 -11.69 6.77
C ALA A 17 0.18 -11.30 8.23
N GLY A 18 -0.69 -10.30 8.48
CA GLY A 18 -1.01 -9.85 9.83
C GLY A 18 -1.60 -10.94 10.72
N SER A 19 -2.57 -11.69 10.19
CA SER A 19 -3.26 -12.74 10.94
C SER A 19 -2.35 -13.91 11.28
N LEU A 20 -1.55 -14.35 10.30
CA LEU A 20 -0.63 -15.48 10.46
C LEU A 20 0.54 -15.12 11.37
N LEU A 21 1.11 -13.92 11.25
CA LEU A 21 2.15 -13.44 12.17
C LEU A 21 1.64 -13.35 13.60
N LEU A 22 0.45 -12.78 13.81
CA LEU A 22 -0.12 -12.68 15.16
C LEU A 22 -0.35 -14.06 15.78
N ARG A 23 -0.70 -15.09 15.01
CA ARG A 23 -0.79 -16.48 15.52
C ARG A 23 0.55 -17.04 16.01
N LEU A 24 1.68 -16.53 15.53
CA LEU A 24 3.01 -16.90 16.00
C LEU A 24 3.46 -16.12 17.23
N VAL A 25 2.79 -15.01 17.56
CA VAL A 25 3.10 -14.20 18.73
C VAL A 25 2.45 -14.81 19.98
N PRO A 26 3.22 -15.01 21.08
CA PRO A 26 2.70 -15.50 22.35
C PRO A 26 1.49 -14.72 22.86
N GLU A 27 0.52 -15.42 23.46
CA GLU A 27 -0.74 -14.81 23.90
C GLU A 27 -0.57 -13.76 25.00
N ASP A 28 0.51 -13.82 25.79
CA ASP A 28 0.87 -12.82 26.80
C ASP A 28 1.40 -11.50 26.20
N LYS A 29 1.77 -11.51 24.92
CA LYS A 29 2.37 -10.35 24.21
C LYS A 29 1.42 -9.66 23.24
N ARG A 30 0.14 -10.02 23.20
CA ARG A 30 -0.85 -9.42 22.31
C ARG A 30 -2.25 -9.38 22.93
N PRO A 31 -3.12 -8.44 22.50
CA PRO A 31 -4.54 -8.51 22.82
C PRO A 31 -5.19 -9.77 22.23
N SER A 32 -6.37 -10.14 22.72
CA SER A 32 -7.13 -11.25 22.13
C SER A 32 -7.61 -10.86 20.73
N VAL A 33 -7.07 -11.50 19.69
CA VAL A 33 -7.40 -11.22 18.29
C VAL A 33 -8.08 -12.44 17.68
N GLN A 34 -9.29 -12.25 17.15
CA GLN A 34 -10.08 -13.31 16.52
C GLN A 34 -10.44 -12.94 15.08
N VAL A 35 -9.66 -13.48 14.14
CA VAL A 35 -9.92 -13.36 12.71
C VAL A 35 -10.73 -14.57 12.24
N PRO A 36 -11.91 -14.37 11.60
CA PRO A 36 -12.70 -15.47 11.08
C PRO A 36 -11.91 -16.32 10.09
N GLY A 37 -11.91 -17.64 10.25
CA GLY A 37 -11.22 -18.55 9.33
C GLY A 37 -11.74 -18.43 7.88
N GLY A 38 -13.04 -18.18 7.72
CA GLY A 38 -13.64 -17.92 6.40
C GLY A 38 -13.09 -16.67 5.71
N LEU A 39 -12.71 -15.62 6.47
CA LEU A 39 -12.08 -14.43 5.89
C LEU A 39 -10.69 -14.74 5.35
N LEU A 40 -9.89 -15.53 6.07
CA LEU A 40 -8.57 -15.95 5.59
C LEU A 40 -8.70 -16.79 4.32
N LEU A 41 -9.63 -17.75 4.30
CA LEU A 41 -9.90 -18.56 3.11
C LEU A 41 -10.37 -17.69 1.93
N ALA A 42 -11.25 -16.73 2.17
CA ALA A 42 -11.71 -15.78 1.16
C ALA A 42 -10.55 -14.94 0.60
N CYS A 43 -9.64 -14.44 1.44
CA CYS A 43 -8.45 -13.71 1.00
C CYS A 43 -7.57 -14.58 0.10
N VAL A 44 -7.33 -15.84 0.46
CA VAL A 44 -6.50 -16.75 -0.33
C VAL A 44 -7.13 -17.08 -1.67
N ILE A 45 -8.44 -17.34 -1.71
CA ILE A 45 -9.17 -17.59 -2.96
C ILE A 45 -9.22 -16.33 -3.83
N ALA A 46 -9.32 -15.16 -3.22
CA ALA A 46 -9.36 -13.88 -3.93
C ALA A 46 -8.02 -13.55 -4.61
N ILE A 47 -6.86 -13.94 -4.06
CA ILE A 47 -5.54 -13.63 -4.64
C ILE A 47 -5.44 -14.01 -6.13
N PRO A 48 -5.65 -15.27 -6.56
CA PRO A 48 -5.55 -15.64 -7.98
C PRO A 48 -6.63 -14.97 -8.83
N VAL A 49 -7.83 -14.74 -8.29
CA VAL A 49 -8.93 -14.07 -9.01
C VAL A 49 -8.61 -12.60 -9.28
N LEU A 50 -8.15 -11.88 -8.25
CA LEU A 50 -7.84 -10.45 -8.34
C LEU A 50 -6.59 -10.19 -9.19
N SER A 51 -5.56 -11.03 -9.05
CA SER A 51 -4.32 -10.92 -9.85
C SER A 51 -4.50 -11.37 -11.31
N TYR A 52 -5.60 -12.07 -11.65
CA TYR A 52 -5.92 -12.41 -13.04
C TYR A 52 -6.48 -11.21 -13.83
N VAL A 53 -7.08 -10.23 -13.16
CA VAL A 53 -7.70 -9.06 -13.82
C VAL A 53 -6.75 -8.33 -14.79
N PRO A 54 -5.50 -7.99 -14.43
CA PRO A 54 -4.54 -7.39 -15.38
C PRO A 54 -4.19 -8.33 -16.54
N ILE A 55 -4.08 -9.64 -16.31
CA ILE A 55 -3.79 -10.63 -17.36
C ILE A 55 -4.93 -10.71 -18.36
N HIS A 56 -6.17 -10.72 -17.87
CA HIS A 56 -7.35 -10.70 -18.71
C HIS A 56 -7.41 -9.44 -19.60
N LYS A 57 -7.12 -8.27 -19.01
CA LYS A 57 -7.06 -7.01 -19.76
C LYS A 57 -5.98 -7.07 -20.85
N LEU A 58 -4.78 -7.56 -20.51
CA LEU A 58 -3.68 -7.73 -21.46
C LEU A 58 -4.07 -8.65 -22.61
N ALA A 59 -4.73 -9.78 -22.31
CA ALA A 59 -5.18 -10.73 -23.31
C ALA A 59 -6.22 -10.13 -24.27
N ILE A 60 -7.16 -9.31 -23.78
CA ILE A 60 -8.11 -8.59 -24.64
C ILE A 60 -7.38 -7.62 -25.56
N VAL A 61 -6.47 -6.80 -25.02
CA VAL A 61 -5.75 -5.79 -25.81
C VAL A 61 -4.91 -6.46 -26.91
N PHE A 62 -4.06 -7.41 -26.55
CA PHE A 62 -3.20 -8.10 -27.51
C PHE A 62 -3.97 -8.96 -28.51
N SER A 63 -5.13 -9.53 -28.15
CA SER A 63 -5.98 -10.23 -29.12
C SER A 63 -6.45 -9.33 -30.25
N LYS A 64 -6.70 -8.04 -29.96
CA LYS A 64 -7.10 -7.04 -30.96
C LYS A 64 -5.91 -6.53 -31.74
N ASP A 65 -4.80 -6.22 -31.06
CA ASP A 65 -3.62 -5.62 -31.68
C ASP A 65 -2.92 -6.59 -32.66
N PHE A 66 -2.94 -7.89 -32.38
CA PHE A 66 -2.31 -8.92 -33.22
C PHE A 66 -3.31 -9.72 -34.09
N ASP A 67 -4.60 -9.37 -34.06
CA ASP A 67 -5.67 -10.10 -34.78
C ASP A 67 -5.66 -11.62 -34.52
N MET A 68 -5.47 -12.00 -33.25
CA MET A 68 -5.37 -13.39 -32.79
C MET A 68 -6.51 -13.73 -31.82
N THR A 69 -6.88 -15.01 -31.74
CA THR A 69 -7.92 -15.43 -30.80
C THR A 69 -7.50 -15.19 -29.35
N TYR A 70 -8.45 -14.77 -28.49
CA TYR A 70 -8.21 -14.56 -27.06
C TYR A 70 -7.52 -15.75 -26.39
N SER A 71 -7.92 -16.99 -26.73
CA SER A 71 -7.33 -18.21 -26.15
C SER A 71 -5.84 -18.37 -26.52
N SER A 72 -5.47 -18.08 -27.77
CA SER A 72 -4.08 -18.17 -28.22
C SER A 72 -3.18 -17.14 -27.52
N ILE A 73 -3.64 -15.90 -27.40
CA ILE A 73 -2.93 -14.83 -26.68
C ILE A 73 -2.86 -15.15 -25.19
N LEU A 74 -3.95 -15.58 -24.56
CA LEU A 74 -3.95 -15.94 -23.15
C LEU A 74 -2.96 -17.07 -22.86
N LYS A 75 -2.91 -18.10 -23.72
CA LYS A 75 -1.93 -19.18 -23.61
C LYS A 75 -0.49 -18.64 -23.70
N SER A 76 -0.21 -17.75 -24.65
CA SER A 76 1.12 -17.14 -24.77
C SER A 76 1.46 -16.28 -23.55
N ILE A 77 0.54 -15.44 -23.05
CA ILE A 77 0.76 -14.65 -21.84
C ILE A 77 1.10 -15.56 -20.65
N LEU A 78 0.33 -16.63 -20.45
CA LEU A 78 0.51 -17.55 -19.33
C LEU A 78 1.81 -18.34 -19.38
N LEU A 79 2.26 -18.74 -20.57
CA LEU A 79 3.41 -19.63 -20.75
C LEU A 79 4.71 -18.91 -21.09
N ASP A 80 4.65 -17.75 -21.71
CA ASP A 80 5.84 -17.05 -22.23
C ASP A 80 6.21 -15.83 -21.37
N ILE A 81 5.22 -15.08 -20.89
CA ILE A 81 5.42 -13.82 -20.16
C ILE A 81 5.59 -14.06 -18.66
N ASN A 82 6.52 -13.34 -18.02
CA ASN A 82 6.79 -13.43 -16.58
C ASN A 82 5.55 -13.24 -15.71
N THR A 83 4.69 -12.27 -16.03
CA THR A 83 3.44 -12.01 -15.31
C THR A 83 2.49 -13.21 -15.36
N GLY A 84 2.38 -13.90 -16.49
CA GLY A 84 1.56 -15.10 -16.61
C GLY A 84 2.12 -16.30 -15.86
N LYS A 85 3.44 -16.54 -15.98
CA LYS A 85 4.15 -17.56 -15.18
C LYS A 85 3.99 -17.33 -13.68
N ALA A 86 4.13 -16.07 -13.24
CA ALA A 86 3.93 -15.69 -11.85
C ALA A 86 2.51 -15.98 -11.37
N TRP A 87 1.50 -15.74 -12.20
CA TRP A 87 0.12 -16.03 -11.87
C TRP A 87 -0.18 -17.53 -11.75
N LEU A 88 0.43 -18.37 -12.58
CA LEU A 88 0.35 -19.84 -12.45
C LEU A 88 0.90 -20.29 -11.09
N TRP A 89 2.10 -19.85 -10.72
CA TRP A 89 2.70 -20.16 -9.41
C TRP A 89 1.89 -19.59 -8.24
N THR A 90 1.34 -18.39 -8.42
CA THR A 90 0.45 -17.75 -7.45
C THR A 90 -0.81 -18.59 -7.24
N THR A 91 -1.40 -19.09 -8.32
CA THR A 91 -2.59 -19.95 -8.27
C THR A 91 -2.29 -21.27 -7.57
N ILE A 92 -1.19 -21.93 -7.92
CA ILE A 92 -0.77 -23.19 -7.27
C ILE A 92 -0.55 -22.97 -5.77
N GLY A 93 0.21 -21.93 -5.39
CA GLY A 93 0.47 -21.60 -3.99
C GLY A 93 -0.81 -21.23 -3.23
N ALA A 94 -1.72 -20.47 -3.86
CA ALA A 94 -3.02 -20.12 -3.27
C ALA A 94 -3.91 -21.34 -3.07
N VAL A 95 -3.96 -22.29 -4.01
CA VAL A 95 -4.70 -23.55 -3.85
C VAL A 95 -4.14 -24.37 -2.68
N GLY A 96 -2.82 -24.52 -2.59
CA GLY A 96 -2.18 -25.21 -1.47
C GLY A 96 -2.46 -24.53 -0.12
N LEU A 97 -2.40 -23.19 -0.09
CA LEU A 97 -2.71 -22.41 1.10
C LEU A 97 -4.21 -22.50 1.49
N ALA A 98 -5.12 -22.51 0.51
CA ALA A 98 -6.55 -22.68 0.73
C ALA A 98 -6.86 -24.06 1.32
N PHE A 99 -6.21 -25.11 0.82
CA PHE A 99 -6.30 -26.45 1.39
C PHE A 99 -5.82 -26.49 2.84
N LEU A 100 -4.64 -25.89 3.12
CA LEU A 100 -4.06 -25.83 4.46
C LEU A 100 -4.97 -25.10 5.45
N LEU A 101 -5.60 -23.98 5.05
CA LEU A 101 -6.50 -23.19 5.91
C LEU A 101 -7.92 -23.76 5.99
N GLY A 102 -8.39 -24.44 4.95
CA GLY A 102 -9.74 -24.96 4.83
C GLY A 102 -9.95 -26.23 5.66
N LEU A 103 -8.96 -27.11 5.70
CA LEU A 103 -9.07 -28.40 6.38
C LEU A 103 -9.05 -28.26 7.90
N LYS A 104 -10.06 -28.86 8.55
CA LYS A 104 -10.18 -28.88 10.02
C LYS A 104 -8.97 -29.51 10.71
N ALA A 105 -8.37 -30.54 10.10
CA ALA A 105 -7.22 -31.27 10.64
C ALA A 105 -6.02 -30.35 10.94
N PHE A 106 -5.80 -29.29 10.16
CA PHE A 106 -4.66 -28.39 10.34
C PHE A 106 -4.97 -27.18 11.24
N ARG A 107 -6.23 -26.96 11.66
CA ARG A 107 -6.62 -25.74 12.40
C ARG A 107 -5.99 -25.64 13.79
N GLY A 108 -5.73 -26.76 14.44
CA GLY A 108 -5.10 -26.83 15.76
C GLY A 108 -3.59 -27.08 15.73
N ASP A 109 -3.00 -27.26 14.55
CA ASP A 109 -1.58 -27.58 14.42
C ASP A 109 -0.69 -26.35 14.66
N LYS A 110 0.31 -26.49 15.54
CA LYS A 110 1.22 -25.40 15.94
C LYS A 110 2.19 -24.95 14.85
N HIS A 111 2.44 -25.79 13.84
CA HIS A 111 3.30 -25.51 12.70
C HIS A 111 2.53 -24.91 11.53
N MET A 112 1.23 -25.16 11.40
CA MET A 112 0.40 -24.65 10.30
C MET A 112 0.54 -23.15 10.07
N PRO A 113 0.48 -22.25 11.08
CA PRO A 113 0.65 -20.82 10.83
C PRO A 113 2.02 -20.46 10.26
N LYS A 114 3.08 -21.21 10.57
CA LYS A 114 4.44 -21.01 10.03
C LYS A 114 4.49 -21.36 8.56
N VAL A 115 3.94 -22.52 8.20
CA VAL A 115 3.89 -22.99 6.80
C VAL A 115 3.00 -22.05 5.96
N ALA A 116 1.83 -21.68 6.48
CA ALA A 116 0.93 -20.75 5.81
C ALA A 116 1.58 -19.37 5.58
N LEU A 117 2.32 -18.87 6.58
CA LEU A 117 3.04 -17.60 6.46
C LEU A 117 4.17 -17.69 5.43
N PHE A 118 4.93 -18.79 5.44
CA PHE A 118 5.97 -19.04 4.44
C PHE A 118 5.38 -19.02 3.01
N VAL A 119 4.28 -19.74 2.78
CA VAL A 119 3.59 -19.73 1.48
C VAL A 119 3.08 -18.32 1.14
N THR A 120 2.51 -17.59 2.10
CA THR A 120 2.06 -16.20 1.89
C THR A 120 3.22 -15.29 1.46
N PHE A 121 4.41 -15.45 2.05
CA PHE A 121 5.59 -14.67 1.67
C PHE A 121 6.15 -15.09 0.31
N LEU A 122 6.10 -16.38 -0.05
CA LEU A 122 6.42 -16.83 -1.41
C LEU A 122 5.46 -16.21 -2.45
N LEU A 123 4.17 -16.12 -2.15
CA LEU A 123 3.20 -15.45 -3.02
C LEU A 123 3.51 -13.95 -3.21
N ILE A 124 3.98 -13.26 -2.16
CA ILE A 124 4.48 -11.88 -2.24
C ILE A 124 5.68 -11.78 -3.18
N VAL A 125 6.63 -12.73 -3.09
CA VAL A 125 7.79 -12.78 -3.99
C VAL A 125 7.35 -13.00 -5.44
N TRP A 126 6.38 -13.89 -5.68
CA TRP A 126 5.85 -14.11 -7.04
C TRP A 126 5.15 -12.89 -7.61
N LEU A 127 4.41 -12.13 -6.80
CA LEU A 127 3.86 -10.85 -7.24
C LEU A 127 4.98 -9.85 -7.57
N GLY A 128 6.05 -9.83 -6.79
CA GLY A 128 7.26 -9.07 -7.08
C GLY A 128 7.87 -9.42 -8.44
N TYR A 129 7.94 -10.73 -8.75
CA TYR A 129 8.45 -11.27 -10.02
C TYR A 129 7.57 -10.90 -11.22
N ALA A 130 6.26 -10.80 -11.00
CA ALA A 130 5.31 -10.36 -12.02
C ALA A 130 5.43 -8.87 -12.38
N GLY A 131 6.03 -8.06 -11.50
CA GLY A 131 6.01 -6.60 -11.58
C GLY A 131 7.03 -6.00 -12.55
N HIS A 132 6.74 -4.79 -13.02
CA HIS A 132 7.57 -4.02 -13.98
C HIS A 132 9.04 -3.90 -13.56
N ALA A 133 9.31 -3.67 -12.27
CA ALA A 133 10.67 -3.55 -11.76
C ALA A 133 11.50 -4.82 -12.02
N SER A 134 10.91 -6.01 -11.85
CA SER A 134 11.60 -7.28 -12.10
C SER A 134 11.87 -7.51 -13.59
N SER A 135 10.93 -7.13 -14.46
CA SER A 135 11.10 -7.27 -15.91
C SER A 135 12.20 -6.36 -16.47
N LEU A 136 12.37 -5.16 -15.92
CA LEU A 136 13.35 -4.19 -16.40
C LEU A 136 14.73 -4.31 -15.71
N TYR A 137 14.75 -4.63 -14.42
CA TYR A 137 15.97 -4.62 -13.60
C TYR A 137 16.29 -5.99 -12.99
N GLY A 138 15.66 -7.05 -13.50
CA GLY A 138 15.92 -8.44 -13.11
C GLY A 138 15.81 -8.67 -11.60
N PHE A 139 16.81 -9.36 -11.05
CA PHE A 139 16.84 -9.73 -9.64
C PHE A 139 16.81 -8.52 -8.69
N ARG A 140 17.45 -7.40 -9.06
CA ARG A 140 17.44 -6.18 -8.23
C ARG A 140 16.01 -5.64 -8.11
N GLY A 141 15.29 -5.56 -9.24
CA GLY A 141 13.91 -5.13 -9.26
C GLY A 141 12.97 -6.04 -8.47
N LEU A 142 13.16 -7.37 -8.58
CA LEU A 142 12.44 -8.37 -7.78
C LEU A 142 12.64 -8.13 -6.28
N VAL A 143 13.90 -8.11 -5.82
CA VAL A 143 14.21 -7.99 -4.39
C VAL A 143 13.70 -6.67 -3.84
N THR A 144 13.88 -5.57 -4.56
CA THR A 144 13.38 -4.26 -4.11
C THR A 144 11.85 -4.26 -4.01
N HIS A 145 11.14 -4.75 -5.03
CA HIS A 145 9.68 -4.77 -5.01
C HIS A 145 9.12 -5.72 -3.94
N ALA A 146 9.65 -6.94 -3.85
CA ALA A 146 9.25 -7.93 -2.86
C ALA A 146 9.53 -7.42 -1.43
N SER A 147 10.69 -6.80 -1.18
CA SER A 147 11.02 -6.24 0.13
C SER A 147 10.08 -5.10 0.52
N HIS A 148 9.78 -4.19 -0.41
CA HIS A 148 8.80 -3.13 -0.20
C HIS A 148 7.43 -3.72 0.16
N PHE A 149 6.92 -4.64 -0.67
CA PHE A 149 5.57 -5.19 -0.47
C PHE A 149 5.47 -6.08 0.78
N LEU A 150 6.52 -6.84 1.10
CA LEU A 150 6.60 -7.63 2.32
C LEU A 150 6.57 -6.74 3.56
N ALA A 151 7.41 -5.71 3.62
CA ALA A 151 7.48 -4.80 4.77
C ALA A 151 6.14 -4.11 5.02
N VAL A 152 5.49 -3.64 3.95
CA VAL A 152 4.15 -3.04 4.02
C VAL A 152 3.10 -4.05 4.47
N SER A 153 3.11 -5.27 3.92
CA SER A 153 2.15 -6.33 4.29
C SER A 153 2.29 -6.76 5.75
N VAL A 154 3.51 -6.80 6.28
CA VAL A 154 3.77 -7.09 7.70
C VAL A 154 3.29 -5.93 8.59
N TRP A 155 3.71 -4.70 8.30
CA TRP A 155 3.40 -3.54 9.13
C TRP A 155 1.90 -3.21 9.12
N ILE A 156 1.35 -2.93 7.93
CA ILE A 156 -0.07 -2.58 7.78
C ILE A 156 -0.95 -3.78 8.11
N GLY A 157 -0.52 -5.00 7.78
CA GLY A 157 -1.28 -6.21 8.07
C GLY A 157 -1.49 -6.45 9.56
N ILE A 158 -0.41 -6.45 10.36
CA ILE A 158 -0.53 -6.59 11.82
C ILE A 158 -1.40 -5.46 12.38
N LEU A 159 -1.14 -4.22 11.95
CA LEU A 159 -1.87 -3.05 12.42
C LEU A 159 -3.37 -3.16 12.14
N PHE A 160 -3.74 -3.49 10.91
CA PHE A 160 -5.12 -3.67 10.47
C PHE A 160 -5.79 -4.82 11.23
N VAL A 161 -5.12 -5.97 11.35
CA VAL A 161 -5.71 -7.12 12.02
C VAL A 161 -5.94 -6.84 13.50
N VAL A 162 -4.98 -6.24 14.20
CA VAL A 162 -5.15 -5.86 15.61
C VAL A 162 -6.25 -4.81 15.78
N SER A 163 -6.29 -3.77 14.92
CA SER A 163 -7.25 -2.68 15.09
C SER A 163 -8.71 -3.11 14.87
N TRP A 164 -8.95 -4.01 13.91
CA TRP A 164 -10.30 -4.43 13.56
C TRP A 164 -10.77 -5.70 14.28
N PHE A 165 -9.87 -6.65 14.58
CA PHE A 165 -10.24 -7.98 15.09
C PHE A 165 -9.88 -8.24 16.56
N SER A 166 -9.29 -7.27 17.28
CA SER A 166 -9.12 -7.37 18.73
C SER A 166 -10.46 -7.35 19.46
N LYS A 167 -10.60 -8.21 20.48
CA LYS A 167 -11.80 -8.32 21.33
C LYS A 167 -11.68 -7.56 22.64
N ASP A 168 -10.45 -7.24 23.04
CA ASP A 168 -10.13 -6.48 24.23
C ASP A 168 -8.97 -5.52 23.98
N ASN A 169 -8.68 -4.68 24.97
CA ASN A 169 -7.50 -3.82 25.02
C ASN A 169 -6.45 -4.37 26.00
N ALA A 170 -6.53 -5.65 26.37
CA ALA A 170 -5.59 -6.25 27.31
C ALA A 170 -4.20 -6.36 26.67
N LYS A 171 -3.15 -6.35 27.50
CA LYS A 171 -1.75 -6.56 27.05
C LYS A 171 -1.29 -5.58 25.96
N TRP A 172 -1.95 -4.42 25.83
CA TRP A 172 -1.64 -3.44 24.79
C TRP A 172 -0.21 -2.91 24.89
N GLU A 173 0.27 -2.67 26.10
CA GLU A 173 1.66 -2.26 26.31
C GLU A 173 2.63 -3.36 25.86
N ALA A 174 2.35 -4.62 26.17
CA ALA A 174 3.18 -5.74 25.75
C ALA A 174 3.20 -5.88 24.22
N PHE A 175 2.05 -5.65 23.57
CA PHE A 175 1.95 -5.59 22.11
C PHE A 175 2.85 -4.51 21.51
N LEU A 176 2.75 -3.27 21.99
CA LEU A 176 3.55 -2.16 21.46
C LEU A 176 5.06 -2.37 21.67
N ARG A 177 5.49 -3.01 22.76
CA ARG A 177 6.91 -3.25 23.04
C ARG A 177 7.63 -4.02 21.93
N TRP A 178 6.97 -4.98 21.28
CA TRP A 178 7.56 -5.71 20.16
C TRP A 178 7.08 -5.21 18.80
N PHE A 179 5.83 -4.74 18.70
CA PHE A 179 5.29 -4.29 17.42
C PHE A 179 5.90 -2.96 16.97
N SER A 180 6.13 -2.01 17.88
CA SER A 180 6.74 -0.71 17.52
C SER A 180 8.12 -0.85 16.84
N PRO A 181 9.10 -1.62 17.34
CA PRO A 181 10.36 -1.80 16.62
C PRO A 181 10.19 -2.53 15.28
N VAL A 182 9.28 -3.51 15.19
CA VAL A 182 8.95 -4.18 13.91
C VAL A 182 8.37 -3.18 12.90
N ALA A 183 7.42 -2.34 13.34
CA ALA A 183 6.81 -1.31 12.50
C ALA A 183 7.86 -0.30 12.01
N ILE A 184 8.76 0.16 12.88
CA ILE A 184 9.86 1.06 12.51
C ILE A 184 10.77 0.40 11.46
N ALA A 185 11.18 -0.86 11.68
CA ALA A 185 11.99 -1.59 10.71
C ALA A 185 11.27 -1.73 9.35
N CYS A 186 9.99 -2.07 9.34
CA CYS A 186 9.20 -2.15 8.12
C CYS A 186 9.04 -0.80 7.43
N VAL A 187 8.83 0.29 8.17
CA VAL A 187 8.78 1.66 7.61
C VAL A 187 10.11 1.99 6.93
N LEU A 188 11.24 1.74 7.59
CA LEU A 188 12.56 1.99 7.01
C LEU A 188 12.79 1.18 5.73
N VAL A 189 12.50 -0.12 5.74
CA VAL A 189 12.60 -0.97 4.54
C VAL A 189 11.68 -0.48 3.43
N THR A 190 10.44 -0.09 3.76
CA THR A 190 9.47 0.44 2.79
C THR A 190 9.97 1.72 2.15
N LEU A 191 10.48 2.67 2.94
CA LEU A 191 11.01 3.93 2.42
C LEU A 191 12.25 3.70 1.55
N LEU A 192 13.22 2.93 2.02
CA LEU A 192 14.44 2.62 1.26
C LEU A 192 14.13 1.93 -0.06
N ALA A 193 13.33 0.85 -0.02
CA ALA A 193 12.93 0.14 -1.23
C ALA A 193 12.06 1.01 -2.14
N GLY A 194 11.21 1.88 -1.58
CA GLY A 194 10.39 2.83 -2.32
C GLY A 194 11.23 3.84 -3.10
N PHE A 195 12.24 4.45 -2.47
CA PHE A 195 13.17 5.35 -3.16
C PHE A 195 13.97 4.65 -4.26
N VAL A 196 14.41 3.40 -4.02
CA VAL A 196 15.08 2.60 -5.05
C VAL A 196 14.13 2.32 -6.22
N LEU A 197 12.87 1.94 -5.96
CA LEU A 197 11.86 1.77 -7.02
C LEU A 197 11.60 3.06 -7.79
N MET A 198 11.59 4.23 -7.13
CA MET A 198 11.44 5.52 -7.81
C MET A 198 12.61 5.82 -8.74
N SER A 199 13.84 5.46 -8.37
CA SER A 199 15.00 5.60 -9.27
C SER A 199 14.86 4.80 -10.56
N PHE A 200 14.05 3.73 -10.55
CA PHE A 200 13.75 2.90 -11.70
C PHE A 200 12.54 3.41 -12.50
N THR A 201 11.50 3.87 -11.81
CA THR A 201 10.17 4.08 -12.40
C THR A 201 9.85 5.54 -12.68
N THR A 202 10.48 6.48 -11.97
CA THR A 202 10.14 7.90 -12.03
C THR A 202 11.36 8.74 -11.64
N PRO A 203 12.43 8.72 -12.45
CA PRO A 203 13.63 9.51 -12.18
C PRO A 203 13.34 11.02 -12.27
N GLU A 204 12.42 11.44 -13.14
CA GLU A 204 11.97 12.83 -13.28
C GLU A 204 10.77 13.14 -12.38
N TYR A 205 10.94 13.03 -11.05
CA TYR A 205 9.83 13.06 -10.09
C TYR A 205 8.85 14.23 -10.25
N VAL A 206 9.36 15.46 -10.42
CA VAL A 206 8.51 16.67 -10.53
C VAL A 206 7.83 16.72 -11.90
N ASN A 207 8.57 16.51 -13.00
CA ASN A 207 7.99 16.47 -14.35
C ASN A 207 6.91 15.39 -14.48
N ALA A 208 7.10 14.26 -13.78
CA ALA A 208 6.12 13.17 -13.79
C ALA A 208 4.75 13.58 -13.24
N TRP A 209 4.64 14.68 -12.48
CA TRP A 209 3.36 15.21 -12.03
C TRP A 209 2.46 15.65 -13.20
N MET A 210 2.98 15.82 -14.42
CA MET A 210 2.13 15.99 -15.61
C MET A 210 1.31 14.75 -15.94
N LEU A 211 1.76 13.56 -15.51
CA LEU A 211 1.17 12.27 -15.84
C LEU A 211 0.31 11.72 -14.69
N PRO A 212 -0.69 10.85 -14.99
CA PRO A 212 -1.50 10.20 -13.97
C PRO A 212 -0.67 9.45 -12.92
N TYR A 213 0.43 8.81 -13.35
CA TYR A 213 1.36 8.11 -12.47
C TYR A 213 2.01 9.04 -11.45
N GLY A 214 2.61 10.15 -11.88
CA GLY A 214 3.26 11.07 -10.94
C GLY A 214 2.27 11.75 -9.99
N GLN A 215 1.05 12.04 -10.46
CA GLN A 215 -0.03 12.56 -9.60
C GLN A 215 -0.43 11.56 -8.51
N MET A 216 -0.64 10.30 -8.86
CA MET A 216 -0.96 9.26 -7.87
C MET A 216 0.22 9.01 -6.91
N LEU A 217 1.46 9.09 -7.42
CA LEU A 217 2.67 8.96 -6.61
C LEU A 217 2.80 10.11 -5.61
N LEU A 218 2.52 11.35 -6.03
CA LEU A 218 2.49 12.51 -5.15
C LEU A 218 1.45 12.35 -4.04
N ILE A 219 0.22 11.96 -4.39
CA ILE A 219 -0.87 11.71 -3.43
C ILE A 219 -0.45 10.62 -2.43
N LYS A 220 0.19 9.54 -2.90
CA LYS A 220 0.72 8.48 -2.02
C LYS A 220 1.74 9.04 -1.03
N HIS A 221 2.71 9.84 -1.47
CA HIS A 221 3.70 10.46 -0.58
C HIS A 221 3.06 11.39 0.45
N LEU A 222 2.07 12.17 0.04
CA LEU A 222 1.34 13.05 0.95
C LEU A 222 0.51 12.25 1.96
N LEU A 223 -0.11 11.14 1.58
CA LEU A 223 -0.83 10.23 2.49
C LEU A 223 0.08 9.53 3.51
N ILE A 224 1.36 9.34 3.18
CA ILE A 224 2.35 8.80 4.13
C ILE A 224 2.55 9.76 5.31
N LEU A 225 2.42 11.08 5.11
CA LEU A 225 2.60 12.07 6.19
C LEU A 225 1.62 11.86 7.35
N PRO A 226 0.28 11.90 7.17
CA PRO A 226 -0.63 11.63 8.27
C PRO A 226 -0.51 10.17 8.77
N LEU A 227 -0.20 9.19 7.91
CA LEU A 227 0.06 7.82 8.37
C LEU A 227 1.19 7.77 9.41
N LEU A 228 2.31 8.43 9.13
CA LEU A 228 3.44 8.50 10.07
C LEU A 228 3.11 9.31 11.33
N LEU A 229 2.29 10.36 11.23
CA LEU A 229 1.83 11.13 12.41
C LEU A 229 0.94 10.28 13.34
N PHE A 230 0.03 9.49 12.76
CA PHE A 230 -0.78 8.53 13.52
C PHE A 230 0.09 7.42 14.12
N ALA A 231 0.99 6.83 13.33
CA ALA A 231 1.93 5.81 13.80
C ALA A 231 2.81 6.32 14.95
N TYR A 232 3.33 7.54 14.84
CA TYR A 232 4.10 8.20 15.90
C TYR A 232 3.27 8.39 17.18
N SER A 233 2.04 8.90 17.03
CA SER A 233 1.16 9.14 18.16
C SER A 233 0.79 7.82 18.88
N ASN A 234 0.44 6.79 18.12
CA ASN A 234 0.07 5.47 18.63
C ASN A 234 1.27 4.70 19.21
N GLY A 235 2.47 4.86 18.64
CA GLY A 235 3.67 4.18 19.11
C GLY A 235 4.29 4.82 20.36
N PHE A 236 4.37 6.16 20.40
CA PHE A 236 5.14 6.87 21.43
C PHE A 236 4.29 7.62 22.44
N LEU A 237 3.19 8.26 22.00
CA LEU A 237 2.36 9.09 22.89
C LEU A 237 1.30 8.28 23.65
N TYR A 238 1.04 7.04 23.24
CA TYR A 238 0.07 6.13 23.88
C TYR A 238 0.21 6.03 25.40
N LYS A 239 1.42 5.71 25.90
CA LYS A 239 1.64 5.43 27.33
C LYS A 239 1.24 6.61 28.21
N LYS A 240 1.50 7.84 27.75
CA LYS A 240 1.12 9.07 28.47
C LYS A 240 -0.40 9.20 28.50
N MET A 241 -1.06 9.02 27.36
CA MET A 241 -2.52 9.15 27.22
C MET A 241 -3.28 8.10 28.02
N ALA A 242 -2.86 6.83 27.97
CA ALA A 242 -3.51 5.73 28.67
C ALA A 242 -3.45 5.89 30.20
N LYS A 243 -2.39 6.52 30.73
CA LYS A 243 -2.27 6.82 32.17
C LYS A 243 -3.11 8.03 32.60
N SER A 244 -3.21 9.05 31.75
CA SER A 244 -3.89 10.31 32.10
C SER A 244 -5.39 10.31 31.80
N ASN A 245 -5.88 9.42 30.94
CA ASN A 245 -7.28 9.43 30.50
C ASN A 245 -7.87 8.00 30.49
N PRO A 246 -8.70 7.65 31.47
CA PRO A 246 -9.37 6.35 31.53
C PRO A 246 -10.29 6.05 30.33
N ALA A 247 -10.79 7.09 29.63
CA ALA A 247 -11.63 6.94 28.44
C ALA A 247 -10.83 6.73 27.14
N PHE A 248 -9.49 6.72 27.20
CA PHE A 248 -8.65 6.53 26.03
C PHE A 248 -8.74 5.08 25.51
N ASN A 249 -9.16 4.92 24.26
CA ASN A 249 -9.25 3.62 23.60
C ASN A 249 -8.26 3.53 22.43
N PRO A 250 -7.12 2.82 22.57
CA PRO A 250 -6.11 2.76 21.53
C PRO A 250 -6.58 2.09 20.24
N ARG A 251 -7.54 1.16 20.34
CA ARG A 251 -8.04 0.42 19.18
C ARG A 251 -8.65 1.37 18.14
N ARG A 252 -9.42 2.38 18.57
CA ARG A 252 -10.05 3.34 17.67
C ARG A 252 -9.02 4.23 16.95
N TRP A 253 -7.93 4.56 17.63
CA TRP A 253 -6.82 5.31 17.03
C TRP A 253 -6.04 4.48 16.01
N LEU A 254 -5.80 3.19 16.27
CA LEU A 254 -5.25 2.28 15.26
C LEU A 254 -6.20 2.03 14.10
N GLN A 255 -7.53 2.06 14.31
CA GLN A 255 -8.49 1.95 13.21
C GLN A 255 -8.36 3.14 12.26
N ALA A 256 -8.28 4.37 12.79
CA ALA A 256 -8.03 5.57 11.98
C ALA A 256 -6.69 5.49 11.23
N GLU A 257 -5.61 5.09 11.89
CA GLU A 257 -4.31 4.85 11.25
C GLU A 257 -4.43 3.82 10.11
N SER A 258 -5.13 2.71 10.35
CA SER A 258 -5.33 1.65 9.37
C SER A 258 -6.12 2.11 8.15
N ILE A 259 -7.09 3.02 8.32
CA ILE A 259 -7.85 3.58 7.20
C ILE A 259 -6.93 4.42 6.31
N ILE A 260 -6.07 5.25 6.89
CA ILE A 260 -5.07 6.01 6.11
C ILE A 260 -4.09 5.06 5.42
N ALA A 261 -3.66 4.00 6.12
CA ALA A 261 -2.81 2.97 5.55
C ALA A 261 -3.46 2.26 4.34
N LEU A 262 -4.78 2.00 4.40
CA LEU A 262 -5.54 1.46 3.28
C LEU A 262 -5.63 2.44 2.10
N LEU A 263 -5.72 3.76 2.35
CA LEU A 263 -5.66 4.76 1.28
C LEU A 263 -4.28 4.76 0.58
N VAL A 264 -3.19 4.59 1.34
CA VAL A 264 -1.84 4.42 0.79
C VAL A 264 -1.72 3.14 -0.05
N LEU A 265 -2.33 2.03 0.40
CA LEU A 265 -2.39 0.79 -0.39
C LEU A 265 -3.21 0.96 -1.66
N ALA A 266 -4.35 1.65 -1.59
CA ALA A 266 -5.18 1.93 -2.76
C ALA A 266 -4.44 2.78 -3.80
N ALA A 267 -3.72 3.83 -3.37
CA ALA A 267 -2.86 4.61 -4.25
C ALA A 267 -1.74 3.76 -4.86
N THR A 268 -1.16 2.83 -4.08
CA THR A 268 -0.13 1.91 -4.59
C THR A 268 -0.69 0.92 -5.61
N GLY A 269 -1.89 0.37 -5.37
CA GLY A 269 -2.56 -0.52 -6.34
C GLY A 269 -2.93 0.22 -7.63
N ALA A 270 -3.30 1.50 -7.54
CA ALA A 270 -3.52 2.34 -8.72
C ALA A 270 -2.22 2.57 -9.52
N LEU A 271 -1.11 2.88 -8.84
CA LEU A 271 0.21 3.04 -9.45
C LEU A 271 0.67 1.77 -10.18
N GLY A 272 0.45 0.60 -9.59
CA GLY A 272 0.84 -0.68 -10.18
C GLY A 272 0.20 -0.99 -11.54
N GLN A 273 -0.84 -0.24 -11.92
CA GLN A 273 -1.60 -0.42 -13.17
C GLN A 273 -1.45 0.75 -14.14
N GLN A 274 -0.63 1.74 -13.80
CA GLN A 274 -0.31 2.88 -14.63
C GLN A 274 1.08 2.72 -15.22
N THR A 275 1.29 3.22 -16.44
CA THR A 275 2.59 3.20 -17.11
C THR A 275 3.59 4.05 -16.32
N PRO A 276 4.68 3.46 -15.78
CA PRO A 276 5.69 4.23 -15.06
C PRO A 276 6.45 5.16 -16.01
N PRO A 277 6.58 6.46 -15.71
CA PRO A 277 7.26 7.41 -16.58
C PRO A 277 8.77 7.37 -16.36
N HIS A 278 9.42 6.42 -17.02
CA HIS A 278 10.89 6.34 -17.07
C HIS A 278 11.49 7.59 -17.70
N THR A 279 10.85 8.08 -18.77
CA THR A 279 11.10 9.37 -19.39
C THR A 279 9.75 10.04 -19.61
N VAL A 280 9.57 11.23 -19.04
CA VAL A 280 8.25 11.87 -19.00
C VAL A 280 7.80 12.28 -20.39
N LYS A 281 8.71 12.86 -21.17
CA LYS A 281 8.45 13.28 -22.56
C LYS A 281 8.01 12.13 -23.45
N GLU A 282 8.70 10.99 -23.40
CA GLU A 282 8.34 9.79 -24.18
C GLU A 282 6.99 9.22 -23.73
N THR A 283 6.74 9.20 -22.43
CA THR A 283 5.46 8.69 -21.90
C THR A 283 4.28 9.55 -22.34
N LEU A 284 4.45 10.88 -22.40
CA LEU A 284 3.42 11.83 -22.88
C LEU A 284 3.07 11.65 -24.37
N GLN A 285 3.87 10.93 -25.15
CA GLN A 285 3.54 10.59 -26.55
C GLN A 285 2.45 9.51 -26.65
N THR A 286 2.30 8.68 -25.61
CA THR A 286 1.37 7.54 -25.60
C THR A 286 0.31 7.64 -24.51
N VAL A 287 0.52 8.50 -23.50
CA VAL A 287 -0.38 8.71 -22.36
C VAL A 287 -0.75 10.18 -22.28
N SER A 288 -2.05 10.47 -22.27
CA SER A 288 -2.56 11.83 -22.09
C SER A 288 -2.15 12.41 -20.73
N PRO A 289 -1.97 13.75 -20.63
CA PRO A 289 -1.68 14.40 -19.35
C PRO A 289 -2.80 14.14 -18.33
N SER A 290 -2.44 14.17 -17.05
CA SER A 290 -3.39 13.92 -15.97
C SER A 290 -4.47 15.00 -15.92
N PRO A 291 -5.76 14.64 -15.87
CA PRO A 291 -6.84 15.60 -15.66
C PRO A 291 -6.66 16.44 -14.38
N LEU A 292 -6.13 15.82 -13.32
CA LEU A 292 -5.82 16.52 -12.06
C LEU A 292 -4.75 17.60 -12.27
N PHE A 293 -3.70 17.28 -13.05
CA PHE A 293 -2.65 18.23 -13.39
C PHE A 293 -3.24 19.39 -14.21
N THR A 294 -3.90 19.09 -15.32
CA THR A 294 -4.42 20.13 -16.24
C THR A 294 -5.51 21.00 -15.62
N SER A 295 -6.21 20.52 -14.58
CA SER A 295 -7.22 21.31 -13.86
C SER A 295 -6.64 22.29 -12.82
N VAL A 296 -5.44 22.02 -12.31
CA VAL A 296 -4.84 22.78 -11.18
C VAL A 296 -3.64 23.60 -11.64
N TYR A 297 -2.85 23.08 -12.58
CA TYR A 297 -1.71 23.78 -13.15
C TYR A 297 -2.19 25.00 -13.93
N LYS A 298 -1.61 26.16 -13.59
CA LYS A 298 -2.01 27.47 -14.15
C LYS A 298 -1.26 27.85 -15.43
N GLY A 299 -0.19 27.13 -15.75
CA GLY A 299 0.58 27.36 -16.97
C GLY A 299 -0.06 26.73 -18.21
N SER A 300 0.48 27.09 -19.38
CA SER A 300 0.13 26.42 -20.64
C SER A 300 0.84 25.08 -20.74
N PHE A 301 0.08 23.99 -20.80
CA PHE A 301 0.66 22.66 -21.00
C PHE A 301 1.27 22.53 -22.40
N SER A 302 2.49 22.02 -22.48
CA SER A 302 3.09 21.47 -23.70
C SER A 302 3.93 20.24 -23.32
N THR A 303 4.21 19.35 -24.29
CA THR A 303 5.02 18.14 -24.04
C THR A 303 6.49 18.43 -23.75
N ASP A 304 6.93 19.67 -24.00
CA ASP A 304 8.31 20.11 -23.83
C ASP A 304 8.52 20.96 -22.57
N ILE A 305 7.47 21.17 -21.76
CA ILE A 305 7.64 21.90 -20.50
C ILE A 305 8.48 21.07 -19.52
N ALA A 306 9.43 21.74 -18.87
CA ALA A 306 10.13 21.22 -17.71
C ALA A 306 9.59 21.95 -16.48
N LEU A 307 8.92 21.22 -15.60
CA LEU A 307 8.32 21.81 -14.41
C LEU A 307 9.42 22.24 -13.44
N GLN A 308 9.37 23.50 -13.02
CA GLN A 308 10.30 24.05 -12.04
C GLN A 308 9.56 24.53 -10.81
N PHE A 309 10.21 24.44 -9.65
CA PHE A 309 9.64 24.99 -8.43
C PHE A 309 9.75 26.52 -8.42
N SER A 310 8.62 27.18 -8.27
CA SER A 310 8.46 28.61 -8.06
C SER A 310 7.58 28.86 -6.84
N LEU A 311 8.08 29.64 -5.88
CA LEU A 311 7.31 29.96 -4.67
C LEU A 311 6.35 31.12 -4.95
N HIS A 312 5.08 30.79 -5.11
CA HIS A 312 3.99 31.75 -5.16
C HIS A 312 3.33 31.90 -3.78
N MET A 313 2.72 33.07 -3.52
CA MET A 313 2.04 33.33 -2.24
C MET A 313 0.97 32.26 -1.94
N GLU A 314 0.19 31.86 -2.93
CA GLU A 314 -0.84 30.81 -2.79
C GLU A 314 -0.24 29.47 -2.36
N SER A 315 0.91 29.08 -2.94
CA SER A 315 1.63 27.87 -2.57
C SER A 315 2.08 27.93 -1.11
N ILE A 316 2.70 29.05 -0.71
CA ILE A 316 3.16 29.26 0.67
C ILE A 316 2.00 29.14 1.67
N LEU A 317 0.85 29.77 1.36
CA LEU A 317 -0.33 29.71 2.22
C LEU A 317 -0.89 28.29 2.33
N MET A 318 -0.96 27.54 1.23
CA MET A 318 -1.43 26.15 1.24
C MET A 318 -0.47 25.22 1.98
N LEU A 319 0.85 25.37 1.79
CA LEU A 319 1.85 24.60 2.53
C LEU A 319 1.82 24.93 4.03
N ALA A 320 1.66 26.21 4.39
CA ALA A 320 1.48 26.62 5.78
C ALA A 320 0.21 26.00 6.39
N ALA A 321 -0.91 26.00 5.65
CA ALA A 321 -2.14 25.34 6.07
C ALA A 321 -1.95 23.83 6.28
N ALA A 322 -1.21 23.15 5.40
CA ALA A 322 -0.88 21.74 5.55
C ALA A 322 -0.08 21.46 6.84
N VAL A 323 0.93 22.29 7.14
CA VAL A 323 1.71 22.19 8.39
C VAL A 323 0.84 22.43 9.62
N LEU A 324 -0.06 23.42 9.58
CA LEU A 324 -1.02 23.67 10.66
C LEU A 324 -1.95 22.48 10.89
N MET A 325 -2.46 21.86 9.82
CA MET A 325 -3.29 20.65 9.92
C MET A 325 -2.50 19.48 10.51
N ALA A 326 -1.25 19.27 10.08
CA ALA A 326 -0.37 18.24 10.62
C ALA A 326 -0.11 18.42 12.12
N GLY A 327 0.19 19.64 12.56
CA GLY A 327 0.31 19.98 13.99
C GLY A 327 -1.00 19.78 14.75
N GLY A 328 -2.13 20.09 14.11
CA GLY A 328 -3.47 19.85 14.61
C GLY A 328 -3.75 18.38 14.92
N VAL A 329 -3.25 17.43 14.12
CA VAL A 329 -3.37 15.98 14.41
C VAL A 329 -2.80 15.65 15.78
N ILE A 330 -1.58 16.13 16.07
CA ILE A 330 -0.90 15.87 17.36
C ILE A 330 -1.64 16.54 18.52
N TRP A 331 -2.15 17.76 18.31
CA TRP A 331 -2.97 18.44 19.32
C TRP A 331 -4.23 17.63 19.61
N MET A 332 -5.00 17.28 18.59
CA MET A 332 -6.26 16.54 18.74
C MET A 332 -6.04 15.16 19.36
N TYR A 333 -4.90 14.52 19.09
CA TYR A 333 -4.49 13.31 19.79
C TYR A 333 -4.35 13.53 21.29
N ARG A 334 -3.62 14.59 21.72
CA ARG A 334 -3.46 14.94 23.14
C ARG A 334 -4.79 15.30 23.81
N SER A 335 -5.74 15.84 23.04
CA SER A 335 -7.10 16.12 23.51
C SER A 335 -8.06 14.91 23.41
N ASN A 336 -7.58 13.73 23.00
CA ASN A 336 -8.37 12.52 22.75
C ASN A 336 -9.57 12.73 21.80
N LYS A 337 -9.42 13.59 20.78
CA LYS A 337 -10.45 13.90 19.78
C LYS A 337 -10.12 13.22 18.44
N LEU A 338 -10.58 11.98 18.28
CA LEU A 338 -10.26 11.14 17.12
C LEU A 338 -10.74 11.72 15.79
N ILE A 339 -12.03 12.09 15.69
CA ILE A 339 -12.62 12.53 14.41
C ILE A 339 -11.94 13.81 13.90
N PRO A 340 -11.75 14.86 14.72
CA PRO A 340 -10.98 16.03 14.30
C PRO A 340 -9.54 15.70 13.88
N ALA A 341 -8.84 14.82 14.61
CA ALA A 341 -7.49 14.40 14.25
C ALA A 341 -7.46 13.72 12.86
N PHE A 342 -8.43 12.85 12.59
CA PHE A 342 -8.54 12.17 11.30
C PHE A 342 -8.80 13.15 10.17
N LEU A 343 -9.75 14.08 10.34
CA LEU A 343 -10.04 15.11 9.33
C LEU A 343 -8.83 16.02 9.07
N MET A 344 -8.12 16.43 10.12
CA MET A 344 -6.88 17.21 9.99
C MET A 344 -5.78 16.42 9.25
N GLY A 345 -5.70 15.11 9.46
CA GLY A 345 -4.81 14.24 8.71
C GLY A 345 -5.13 14.25 7.21
N ILE A 346 -6.40 14.16 6.83
CA ILE A 346 -6.83 14.25 5.43
C ILE A 346 -6.59 15.65 4.85
N LEU A 347 -6.89 16.72 5.60
CA LEU A 347 -6.65 18.09 5.16
C LEU A 347 -5.16 18.40 4.97
N THR A 348 -4.27 17.75 5.73
CA THR A 348 -2.81 17.84 5.50
C THR A 348 -2.46 17.40 4.07
N VAL A 349 -3.09 16.32 3.59
CA VAL A 349 -2.89 15.81 2.22
C VAL A 349 -3.44 16.79 1.19
N VAL A 350 -4.66 17.28 1.40
CA VAL A 350 -5.34 18.20 0.46
C VAL A 350 -4.57 19.50 0.31
N PHE A 351 -4.24 20.17 1.42
CA PHE A 351 -3.49 21.43 1.37
C PHE A 351 -2.05 21.22 0.90
N GLY A 352 -1.40 20.11 1.29
CA GLY A 352 -0.08 19.77 0.79
C GLY A 352 -0.05 19.57 -0.72
N TYR A 353 -1.07 18.90 -1.27
CA TYR A 353 -1.23 18.71 -2.70
C TYR A 353 -1.36 20.04 -3.45
N PHE A 354 -2.31 20.90 -3.04
CA PHE A 354 -2.47 22.21 -3.68
C PHE A 354 -1.25 23.10 -3.49
N GLY A 355 -0.60 23.06 -2.33
CA GLY A 355 0.63 23.80 -2.07
C GLY A 355 1.75 23.43 -3.04
N LEU A 356 1.94 22.13 -3.31
CA LEU A 356 2.94 21.65 -4.26
C LEU A 356 2.53 21.93 -5.72
N MET A 357 1.26 21.73 -6.08
CA MET A 357 0.77 22.02 -7.42
C MET A 357 0.78 23.51 -7.77
N PHE A 358 0.60 24.40 -6.79
CA PHE A 358 0.76 25.84 -6.97
C PHE A 358 2.22 26.30 -6.87
N SER A 359 3.14 25.41 -6.50
CA SER A 359 4.58 25.70 -6.47
C SER A 359 5.30 25.37 -7.77
N ILE A 360 4.59 24.92 -8.81
CA ILE A 360 5.21 24.56 -10.09
C ILE A 360 4.85 25.58 -11.16
N ALA A 361 5.86 25.95 -11.95
CA ALA A 361 5.75 26.78 -13.15
C ALA A 361 6.26 26.03 -14.37
#